data_AF-H1XZI6-F1
#
_entry.id   AF-H1XZI6-F1
#
_cell.length_a   1.000
_cell.length_b   1.000
_cell.length_c   1.000
_cell.angle_alpha   90.00
_cell.angle_beta   90.00
_cell.angle_gamma   90.00
#
_symmetry.space_group_name_H-M   'P 1'
#
loop_
_entity.id
_entity.type
_entity.pdbx_description
1 polymer ?
#
loop_
_entity_poly.entity_id
_entity_poly.type
_entity_poly.pdbx_seq_one_letter_code
_entity_poly.pdbx_strand_id
1 'polypeptide(L)' 'MIRTQIIAETEEVSFQIPENYIGKVLEIIAFTKDEGLNNNAIIKKQPRFNIIHLDQDFKFNRGEANER' A
#
# COMPACT_ATOMS: atom_id res chain seq x y z
N MET A 1 -12.10 23.24 -3.08
CA MET A 1 -11.46 22.20 -2.25
C MET A 1 -10.12 22.75 -1.78
N ILE A 2 -9.93 22.89 -0.47
CA ILE A 2 -8.66 23.33 0.12
C ILE A 2 -7.87 22.05 0.46
N ARG A 3 -6.66 21.90 -0.10
CA ARG A 3 -5.73 20.82 0.25
C ARG A 3 -4.43 21.46 0.75
N THR A 4 -4.11 21.25 2.01
CA THR A 4 -2.90 21.79 2.65
C THR A 4 -2.19 20.66 3.40
N GLN A 5 -0.86 20.74 3.45
CA GLN A 5 -0.02 19.85 4.25
C GLN A 5 0.62 20.72 5.32
N ILE A 6 0.25 20.46 6.57
CA ILE A 6 0.75 21.20 7.72
C ILE A 6 1.37 20.17 8.65
N ILE A 7 2.56 20.50 9.17
CA ILE A 7 3.21 19.72 10.22
C ILE A 7 2.80 20.39 11.52
N ALA A 8 2.08 19.68 12.38
CA ALA A 8 1.66 20.19 13.67
C ALA A 8 2.88 20.19 14.63
N GLU A 9 3.33 21.37 15.05
CA GLU A 9 4.40 21.51 16.04
C GLU A 9 3.85 21.54 17.49
N THR A 10 2.55 21.78 17.63
CA THR A 10 1.81 21.82 18.91
C THR A 10 0.45 21.15 18.75
N GLU A 11 -0.33 21.07 19.84
CA GLU A 11 -1.69 20.49 19.82
C GLU A 11 -2.70 21.30 19.01
N GLU A 12 -2.35 22.53 18.61
CA GLU A 12 -3.20 23.44 17.85
C GLU A 12 -2.60 23.75 16.48
N VAL A 13 -3.42 23.66 15.43
CA VAL A 13 -3.03 24.00 14.05
C VAL A 13 -3.92 25.11 13.53
N SER A 14 -3.31 26.20 13.07
CA SER A 14 -4.00 27.31 12.42
C SER A 14 -3.50 27.48 10.98
N PHE A 15 -4.42 27.78 10.06
CA PHE A 15 -4.08 28.10 8.68
C PHE A 15 -5.01 29.18 8.13
N GLN A 16 -4.50 29.98 7.20
CA GLN A 16 -5.28 31.02 6.55
C GLN A 16 -6.20 30.40 5.50
N ILE A 17 -7.46 30.82 5.50
CA ILE A 17 -8.46 30.38 4.54
C ILE A 17 -8.59 31.45 3.45
N PRO A 18 -8.66 31.08 2.16
CA PRO A 18 -8.78 32.07 1.09
C PRO A 18 -10.12 32.83 1.16
N GLU A 19 -10.13 34.10 0.72
CA GLU A 19 -11.27 35.02 0.88
C GLU A 19 -12.58 34.49 0.28
N ASN A 20 -12.50 33.70 -0.79
CA ASN A 20 -13.66 33.12 -1.47
C ASN A 20 -14.43 32.06 -0.65
N TYR A 21 -13.92 31.67 0.52
CA TYR A 21 -14.56 30.74 1.46
C TYR A 21 -15.15 31.45 2.69
N ILE A 22 -14.94 32.76 2.85
CA ILE A 22 -15.51 33.54 3.96
C ILE A 22 -17.04 33.56 3.85
N GLY A 23 -17.72 33.29 4.98
CA GLY A 23 -19.19 33.29 5.06
C GLY A 23 -19.86 32.01 4.53
N LYS A 24 -19.09 30.97 4.22
CA LYS A 24 -19.60 29.66 3.77
C LYS A 24 -19.39 28.59 4.84
N VAL A 25 -20.23 27.56 4.82
CA VAL A 25 -20.03 26.36 5.64
C VAL A 25 -18.90 25.54 5.03
N LEU A 26 -17.92 25.18 5.87
CA LEU A 26 -16.74 24.42 5.46
C LEU A 26 -16.75 23.08 6.19
N GLU A 27 -16.66 21.99 5.44
CA GLU A 27 -16.34 20.68 5.98
C GLU A 27 -14.82 20.49 5.89
N ILE A 28 -14.17 20.19 7.01
CA ILE A 28 -12.73 20.00 7.11
C ILE A 28 -12.49 18.53 7.45
N ILE A 29 -11.80 17.82 6.54
CA ILE A 29 -11.39 16.44 6.75
C ILE A 29 -9.86 16.45 6.80
N ALA A 30 -9.30 16.00 7.92
CA ALA A 30 -7.87 15.90 8.13
C ALA A 30 -7.46 14.43 8.17
N PHE A 31 -6.33 14.12 7.53
CA PHE A 31 -5.71 12.80 7.53
C PHE A 31 -4.25 12.95 7.88
N THR A 32 -3.70 12.01 8.65
CA THR A 32 -2.26 11.93 8.82
C THR A 32 -1.63 11.43 7.53
N LYS A 33 -0.45 11.94 7.15
CA LYS A 33 0.22 11.54 5.90
C LYS A 33 0.59 10.04 5.88
N ASP A 34 0.71 9.44 7.06
CA ASP A 34 1.04 8.03 7.28
C ASP A 34 -0.17 7.15 7.65
N GLU A 35 -1.39 7.69 7.61
CA GLU A 35 -2.61 6.90 7.82
C GLU A 35 -2.73 5.85 6.70
N GLY A 36 -2.44 4.59 7.03
CA GLY A 36 -2.42 3.46 6.10
C GLY A 36 -1.04 2.81 5.89
N LEU A 37 0.06 3.40 6.38
CA LEU A 37 1.40 2.81 6.30
C LEU A 37 1.83 2.10 7.59
N ASN A 38 1.30 2.50 8.75
CA ASN A 38 1.61 1.86 10.03
C ASN A 38 0.61 0.77 10.40
N ASN A 39 0.82 -0.43 9.85
CA ASN A 39 0.58 -1.74 10.49
C ASN A 39 0.66 -2.92 9.53
N ASN A 40 1.13 -2.73 8.29
CA ASN A 40 1.72 -3.85 7.60
C ASN A 40 3.15 -3.97 8.08
N ALA A 41 3.32 -4.67 9.21
CA ALA A 41 4.58 -5.35 9.47
C ALA A 41 5.05 -5.89 8.13
N ILE A 42 6.25 -5.51 7.70
CA ILE A 42 6.83 -6.02 6.46
C ILE A 42 6.99 -7.51 6.70
N ILE A 43 5.95 -8.30 6.42
CA ILE A 43 6.02 -9.73 6.33
C ILE A 43 6.93 -9.90 5.12
N LYS A 44 8.23 -10.01 5.38
CA LYS A 44 9.19 -10.48 4.39
C LYS A 44 8.59 -11.78 3.90
N LYS A 45 7.90 -11.75 2.75
CA LYS A 45 7.34 -12.93 2.12
C LYS A 45 8.55 -13.81 1.81
N GLN A 46 8.83 -14.77 2.69
CA GLN A 46 9.79 -15.81 2.39
C GLN A 46 9.17 -16.61 1.25
N PRO A 47 9.80 -16.68 0.07
CA PRO A 47 9.31 -17.54 -0.99
C PRO A 47 9.44 -18.99 -0.52
N ARG A 48 8.35 -19.59 -0.04
CA ARG A 48 8.27 -21.01 0.26
C ARG A 48 7.88 -21.75 -1.01
N PHE A 49 8.82 -21.89 -1.94
CA PHE A 49 8.74 -23.01 -2.87
C PHE A 49 9.35 -24.21 -2.14
N ASN A 50 8.52 -25.18 -1.79
CA ASN A 50 9.03 -26.50 -1.41
C ASN A 50 9.57 -27.12 -2.70
N ILE A 51 10.90 -27.19 -2.85
CA ILE A 51 11.51 -28.03 -3.88
C ILE A 51 11.21 -29.47 -3.46
N ILE A 52 10.24 -30.09 -4.11
CA ILE A 52 10.07 -31.54 -4.05
C ILE A 52 11.29 -32.09 -4.80
N HIS A 53 12.29 -32.58 -4.05
CA HIS A 53 13.43 -33.27 -4.64
C HIS A 53 12.90 -34.61 -5.18
N LEU A 54 12.76 -34.70 -6.50
CA LEU A 54 12.50 -35.98 -7.16
C LEU A 54 13.85 -36.69 -7.26
N ASP A 55 13.96 -37.84 -6.60
CA ASP A 55 15.19 -38.65 -6.50
C ASP A 55 15.53 -39.42 -7.80
N GLN A 56 14.95 -39.00 -8.94
CA GLN A 56 15.08 -39.68 -10.22
C GLN A 56 15.12 -38.65 -11.35
N ASP A 57 16.03 -38.85 -12.31
CA ASP A 57 16.18 -38.12 -13.57
C ASP A 57 14.90 -38.21 -14.43
N PHE A 58 13.83 -37.58 -13.97
CA PHE A 58 12.56 -37.54 -14.68
C PHE A 58 12.69 -36.57 -15.85
N LYS A 59 13.15 -37.08 -16.99
CA LYS A 59 13.14 -36.35 -18.26
C LYS A 59 11.75 -36.44 -18.85
N PHE A 60 11.02 -35.33 -18.82
CA PHE A 60 9.74 -35.21 -19.48
C PHE A 60 9.91 -35.50 -20.98
N ASN A 61 9.46 -36.67 -21.43
CA ASN A 61 9.62 -37.10 -22.81
C ASN A 61 8.47 -36.53 -23.67
N ARG A 62 8.74 -35.42 -24.37
CA ARG A 62 7.73 -34.72 -25.17
C ARG A 62 7.16 -35.56 -26.33
N GLY A 63 7.86 -36.62 -26.75
CA GLY A 63 7.38 -37.52 -27.80
C GLY A 63 6.13 -38.30 -27.39
N GLU A 64 6.11 -38.81 -26.16
CA GLU A 64 5.01 -39.66 -25.66
C GLU A 64 3.74 -38.85 -25.34
N ALA A 65 3.90 -37.57 -24.99
CA ALA A 65 2.78 -36.67 -24.68
C ALA A 65 2.01 -36.18 -25.92
N ASN A 66 2.62 -36.26 -27.11
CA ASN A 66 2.01 -35.80 -28.36
C ASN A 66 1.22 -36.90 -29.10
N GLU A 67 1.20 -38.13 -28.58
CA GLU A 67 0.50 -39.27 -29.20
C GLU A 67 -0.89 -39.55 -28.59
N ARG A 68 -1.42 -38.63 -27.77
CA ARG A 68 -2.80 -38.66 -27.24
C ARG A 68 -3.70 -37.63 -27.90
#